data_AF-A0A2A9NAA6-F1
#
_entry.id   AF-A0A2A9NAA6-F1
#
_cell.length_a   1.000
_cell.length_b   1.000
_cell.length_c   1.000
_cell.angle_alpha   90.00
_cell.angle_beta   90.00
_cell.angle_gamma   90.00
#
_symmetry.space_group_name_H-M   'P 1'
#
loop_
_entity.id
_entity.type
_entity.pdbx_description
1 polymer ?
#
loop_
_entity_poly.entity_id
_entity_poly.type
_entity_poly.pdbx_seq_one_letter_code
_entity_poly.pdbx_strand_id
1 'polypeptide(L)'
;MEDTSVLPNASPERVLIYNTGIRTLVVKYGPNGRITLESGKSTQIFEKTTYSIVLYDNERVVIGVISYAGRDYTTIKGGEHSQGAKFTCAVEMEY
;
A
#
# COMPACT_ATOMS: atom_id res chain seq x y z
N MET A 1 16.28 -1.89 -8.49
CA MET A 1 15.69 -0.74 -9.20
C MET A 1 14.38 -0.49 -8.48
N GLU A 2 14.23 0.63 -7.79
CA GLU A 2 12.98 0.95 -7.08
C GLU A 2 11.92 1.33 -8.11
N ASP A 3 10.95 0.44 -8.37
CA ASP A 3 9.80 0.76 -9.21
C ASP A 3 8.93 1.77 -8.46
N THR A 4 8.89 3.00 -8.97
CA THR A 4 8.01 4.06 -8.47
C THR A 4 6.99 4.41 -9.54
N SER A 5 5.72 4.16 -9.24
CA SER A 5 4.59 4.60 -10.06
C SER A 5 3.98 5.87 -9.46
N VAL A 6 3.80 6.89 -10.29
CA VAL A 6 3.17 8.17 -9.89
C VAL A 6 1.86 8.30 -10.65
N LEU A 7 0.75 8.47 -9.91
CA LEU A 7 -0.58 8.72 -10.44
C LEU A 7 -0.93 10.20 -10.19
N PRO A 8 -0.79 11.09 -11.20
CA PRO A 8 -1.06 12.52 -11.04
C PRO A 8 -2.57 12.78 -10.92
N ASN A 9 -2.95 13.78 -10.12
CA ASN A 9 -4.34 14.20 -9.88
C ASN A 9 -5.30 13.09 -9.38
N ALA A 10 -4.76 11.94 -8.96
CA ALA A 10 -5.55 10.91 -8.33
C ALA A 10 -5.88 11.36 -6.90
N SER A 11 -7.15 11.69 -6.64
CA SER A 11 -7.72 11.80 -5.30
C SER A 11 -8.31 10.44 -4.91
N PRO A 12 -7.53 9.55 -4.28
CA PRO A 12 -7.98 8.20 -3.96
C PRO A 12 -9.11 8.23 -2.93
N GLU A 13 -10.25 7.63 -3.26
CA GLU A 13 -11.32 7.37 -2.29
C GLU A 13 -10.96 6.18 -1.41
N ARG A 14 -10.31 5.17 -2.02
CA ARG A 14 -9.78 4.00 -1.34
C ARG A 14 -8.59 3.38 -2.06
N VAL A 15 -7.74 2.72 -1.27
CA VAL A 15 -6.65 1.87 -1.75
C VAL A 15 -7.00 0.43 -1.46
N LEU A 16 -7.04 -0.39 -2.50
CA LEU A 16 -7.17 -1.84 -2.39
C LEU A 16 -5.78 -2.46 -2.41
N ILE A 17 -5.50 -3.32 -1.44
CA ILE A 17 -4.23 -4.04 -1.32
C ILE A 17 -4.53 -5.52 -1.33
N TYR A 18 -3.87 -6.26 -2.21
CA TYR A 18 -3.98 -7.71 -2.30
C TYR A 18 -2.63 -8.38 -2.04
N ASN A 19 -2.58 -9.30 -1.09
CA ASN A 19 -1.40 -10.08 -0.81
C ASN A 19 -1.27 -11.25 -1.79
N THR A 20 -0.44 -11.06 -2.80
CA THR A 20 -0.09 -12.09 -3.80
C THR A 20 1.07 -12.98 -3.38
N GLY A 21 1.73 -12.66 -2.27
CA GLY A 21 2.82 -13.44 -1.71
C GLY A 21 2.34 -14.62 -0.88
N ILE A 22 3.28 -15.50 -0.51
CA ILE A 22 3.03 -16.62 0.41
C ILE A 22 3.18 -16.20 1.89
N ARG A 23 3.82 -15.04 2.14
CA ARG A 23 4.04 -14.51 3.48
C ARG A 23 2.90 -13.58 3.91
N THR A 24 2.59 -13.58 5.19
CA THR A 24 1.67 -12.61 5.79
C THR A 24 2.28 -11.22 5.79
N LEU A 25 1.50 -10.23 5.35
CA LEU A 25 1.90 -8.84 5.34
C LEU A 25 1.32 -8.10 6.54
N VAL A 26 2.03 -7.07 7.01
CA VAL A 26 1.50 -6.10 7.95
C VAL A 26 1.36 -4.77 7.22
N VAL A 27 0.13 -4.30 7.10
CA VAL A 27 -0.23 -3.04 6.46
C VAL A 27 -0.44 -2.00 7.55
N LYS A 28 0.39 -0.96 7.59
CA LYS A 28 0.24 0.17 8.52
C LYS A 28 -0.24 1.40 7.78
N TYR A 29 -1.25 2.09 8.31
CA TYR A 29 -1.85 3.28 7.70
C TYR A 29 -2.37 4.24 8.77
N GLY A 30 -2.33 5.54 8.50
CA GLY A 30 -2.69 6.55 9.50
C GLY A 30 -1.86 6.46 10.78
N PRO A 31 -2.25 7.17 11.86
CA PRO A 31 -1.48 7.20 13.11
C PRO A 31 -1.52 5.87 13.89
N ASN A 32 -2.60 5.09 13.76
CA ASN A 32 -2.80 3.85 14.53
C ASN A 32 -3.35 2.68 13.70
N GLY A 33 -3.57 2.85 12.40
CA GLY A 33 -4.15 1.80 11.55
C GLY A 33 -3.12 0.70 11.29
N ARG A 34 -3.52 -0.53 11.60
CA ARG A 34 -2.70 -1.73 11.39
C ARG A 34 -3.59 -2.90 11.03
N ILE A 35 -3.29 -3.56 9.91
CA ILE A 35 -3.97 -4.76 9.44
C ILE A 35 -2.93 -5.85 9.16
N THR A 36 -3.16 -7.05 9.70
CA THR A 36 -2.44 -8.25 9.28
C THR A 36 -3.17 -8.85 8.08
N LEU A 37 -2.46 -9.03 6.97
CA LEU A 37 -3.02 -9.48 5.70
C LEU A 37 -2.38 -10.81 5.28
N GLU A 38 -3.09 -11.90 5.49
CA GLU A 38 -2.65 -13.26 5.13
C GLU A 38 -2.52 -13.44 3.61
N SER A 39 -1.78 -14.47 3.20
CA SER A 39 -1.60 -14.85 1.79
C SER A 39 -2.95 -15.04 1.09
N GLY A 40 -3.11 -14.43 -0.08
CA GLY A 40 -4.32 -14.53 -0.90
C GLY A 40 -5.52 -13.74 -0.38
N LYS A 41 -5.33 -12.86 0.61
CA LYS A 41 -6.38 -11.96 1.12
C LYS A 41 -6.18 -10.53 0.62
N SER A 42 -7.26 -9.76 0.62
CA SER A 42 -7.26 -8.32 0.33
C SER A 42 -7.74 -7.49 1.52
N THR A 43 -7.37 -6.22 1.51
CA THR A 43 -7.93 -5.19 2.40
C THR A 43 -8.16 -3.89 1.63
N GLN A 44 -8.98 -3.02 2.22
CA GLN A 44 -9.31 -1.71 1.68
C GLN A 44 -9.04 -0.66 2.74
N ILE A 45 -8.33 0.40 2.37
CA ILE A 45 -8.01 1.52 3.25
C ILE A 45 -8.71 2.76 2.71
N PHE A 46 -9.52 3.38 3.57
CA PHE A 46 -10.29 4.59 3.30
C PHE A 46 -9.68 5.74 4.09
N GLU A 47 -8.84 6.53 3.44
CA GLU A 47 -8.19 7.69 4.04
C GLU A 47 -8.40 8.89 3.11
N LYS A 48 -9.22 9.85 3.55
CA LYS A 48 -9.61 11.02 2.74
C LYS A 48 -8.61 12.17 2.79
N THR A 49 -7.59 12.07 3.63
CA THR A 49 -6.57 13.12 3.85
C THR A 49 -5.20 12.63 3.41
N THR A 50 -4.16 13.46 3.53
CA THR A 50 -2.79 13.02 3.26
C THR A 50 -2.43 11.79 4.11
N TYR A 51 -1.99 10.71 3.46
CA TYR A 51 -1.66 9.46 4.14
C TYR A 51 -0.44 8.77 3.54
N SER A 52 0.14 7.87 4.34
CA SER A 52 1.12 6.89 3.87
C SER A 52 0.74 5.52 4.41
N ILE A 53 0.61 4.55 3.51
CA ILE A 53 0.42 3.14 3.79
C ILE A 53 1.77 2.45 3.59
N VAL A 54 2.22 1.71 4.59
CA VAL A 54 3.49 0.98 4.53
C VAL A 54 3.20 -0.50 4.69
N LEU A 55 3.69 -1.30 3.74
CA LEU A 55 3.55 -2.75 3.74
C LEU A 55 4.85 -3.40 4.23
N TYR A 56 4.73 -4.24 5.25
CA TYR A 56 5.84 -4.98 5.83
C TYR A 56 5.70 -6.48 5.63
N ASP A 57 6.81 -7.19 5.43
CA ASP A 57 6.90 -8.62 5.71
C ASP A 57 7.14 -8.82 7.22
N ASN A 58 6.11 -9.33 7.91
CA ASN A 58 6.14 -9.68 9.33
C ASN A 58 6.79 -8.60 10.24
N GLU A 59 6.50 -7.32 9.97
CA GLU A 59 7.00 -6.10 10.65
C GLU A 59 8.49 -5.78 10.53
N ARG A 60 9.29 -6.55 9.78
CA ARG A 60 10.75 -6.38 9.74
C ARG A 60 11.25 -5.67 8.50
N VAL A 61 10.65 -5.97 7.35
CA VAL A 61 11.14 -5.51 6.04
C VAL A 61 10.03 -4.73 5.35
N VAL A 62 10.31 -3.49 4.95
CA VAL A 62 9.37 -2.70 4.14
C VAL A 62 9.44 -3.21 2.71
N ILE A 63 8.34 -3.77 2.22
CA ILE A 63 8.24 -4.31 0.87
C ILE A 63 7.51 -3.36 -0.09
N GLY A 64 6.85 -2.33 0.44
CA GLY A 64 6.22 -1.30 -0.38
C GLY A 64 5.63 -0.15 0.42
N VAL A 65 5.49 0.99 -0.25
CA VAL A 65 4.89 2.21 0.31
C VAL A 65 3.91 2.79 -0.69
N ILE A 66 2.72 3.14 -0.23
CA ILE A 66 1.69 3.84 -0.99
C ILE A 66 1.41 5.16 -0.28
N SER A 67 1.66 6.29 -0.91
CA SER A 67 1.48 7.60 -0.28
C SER A 67 0.60 8.49 -1.14
N TYR A 68 -0.28 9.24 -0.50
CA TYR A 68 -1.11 10.26 -1.12
C TYR A 68 -0.81 11.61 -0.48
N ALA A 69 -0.31 12.56 -1.27
CA ALA A 69 0.18 13.85 -0.80
C ALA A 69 -0.89 14.97 -0.76
N GLY A 70 -2.18 14.63 -0.87
CA GLY A 70 -3.26 15.63 -0.75
C GLY A 70 -3.44 16.49 -2.00
N ARG A 71 -3.97 15.86 -3.06
CA ARG A 71 -4.40 16.38 -4.39
C ARG A 71 -3.40 16.36 -5.53
N ASP A 72 -2.10 16.28 -5.27
CA ASP A 72 -1.11 16.39 -6.37
C ASP A 72 -0.74 15.04 -7.00
N TYR A 73 -0.48 14.01 -6.18
CA TYR A 73 -0.11 12.69 -6.68
C TYR A 73 -0.31 11.58 -5.65
N THR A 74 -0.60 10.38 -6.14
CA THR A 74 -0.43 9.12 -5.41
C THR A 74 0.85 8.43 -5.90
N THR A 75 1.74 8.08 -4.98
CA THR A 75 2.97 7.33 -5.30
C THR A 75 2.89 5.92 -4.76
N ILE A 76 3.23 4.94 -5.59
CA ILE A 76 3.41 3.54 -5.20
C ILE A 76 4.89 3.21 -5.41
N LYS A 77 5.59 2.84 -4.33
CA LYS A 77 6.99 2.47 -4.36
C LYS A 77 7.14 1.00 -3.96
N GLY A 78 7.83 0.23 -4.78
CA GLY A 78 8.36 -1.07 -4.36
C GLY A 78 9.45 -0.88 -3.30
N GLY A 79 9.41 -1.69 -2.25
CA GLY A 79 10.43 -1.71 -1.18
C GLY A 79 11.46 -2.80 -1.42
N GLU A 80 12.09 -3.27 -0.34
CA GLU A 80 13.07 -4.35 -0.41
C GLU A 80 12.45 -5.66 -0.93
N HIS A 81 13.20 -6.38 -1.75
CA HIS A 81 12.82 -7.70 -2.21
C HIS A 81 12.89 -8.70 -1.04
N SER A 82 11.77 -8.95 -0.35
CA SER A 82 11.63 -10.11 0.53
C SER A 82 11.09 -11.30 -0.26
N GLN A 83 11.82 -12.43 -0.23
CA GLN A 83 11.44 -13.63 -0.95
C GLN A 83 10.10 -14.18 -0.44
N GLY A 84 9.10 -14.19 -1.32
CA GLY A 84 7.75 -14.67 -1.01
C GLY A 84 6.81 -13.63 -0.42
N ALA A 85 7.25 -12.39 -0.19
CA ALA A 85 6.39 -11.27 0.18
C ALA A 85 6.11 -10.43 -1.08
N LYS A 86 4.86 -10.40 -1.53
CA LYS A 86 4.45 -9.70 -2.76
C LYS A 86 3.05 -9.14 -2.59
N PHE A 87 2.81 -7.97 -3.15
CA PHE A 87 1.48 -7.37 -3.16
C PHE A 87 1.19 -6.76 -4.52
N THR A 88 -0.10 -6.62 -4.79
CA THR A 88 -0.61 -5.71 -5.82
C THR A 88 -1.51 -4.69 -5.13
N CYS A 89 -1.61 -3.51 -5.73
CA CYS A 89 -2.52 -2.49 -5.24
C CYS A 89 -3.27 -1.84 -6.40
N ALA A 90 -4.51 -1.44 -6.12
CA ALA A 90 -5.33 -0.64 -7.00
C ALA A 90 -5.78 0.61 -6.23
N VAL A 91 -5.85 1.72 -6.95
CA VAL A 91 -6.31 3.00 -6.42
C VAL A 91 -7.62 3.33 -7.11
N GLU A 92 -8.70 3.46 -6.35
CA GLU A 92 -9.99 3.89 -6.87
C GLU A 92 -10.20 5.38 -6.57
N MET A 93 -10.68 6.11 -7.57
CA MET A 93 -10.82 7.57 -7.58
C MET A 93 -12.30 7.96 -7.63
N GLU A 94 -12.68 9.08 -6.99
CA GLU A 94 -13.97 9.73 -7.24
C GLU A 94 -13.98 10.27 -8.69
N TYR A 95 -15.08 10.04 -9.42
CA TYR A 95 -15.33 10.52 -10.80
C TYR A 95 -16.11 11.84 -10.80
#